data_AF-A0A3C1C228-F1
#
_entry.id   AF-A0A3C1C228-F1
#
_cell.length_a   1.000
_cell.length_b   1.000
_cell.length_c   1.000
_cell.angle_alpha   90.00
_cell.angle_beta   90.00
_cell.angle_gamma   90.00
#
_symmetry.space_group_name_H-M   'P 1'
#
loop_
_entity.id
_entity.type
_entity.pdbx_description
1 polymer ?
#
loop_
_entity_poly.entity_id
_entity_poly.type
_entity_poly.pdbx_seq_one_letter_code
_entity_poly.pdbx_strand_id
1 'polypeptide(L)' 'MKFDHLRDSYLSRTRAAAPVANGKFVARENALALLNAIVRSGDRVCIEGDNQKQADFFARELVKLDPAKVNHLHMT' A
#
# COMPACT_ATOMS: atom_id res chain seq x y z
N MET A 1 15.47 20.27 14.63
CA MET A 1 14.30 19.36 14.66
C MET A 1 13.82 19.20 13.22
N LYS A 2 13.59 17.97 12.77
CA LYS A 2 13.13 17.68 11.39
C LYS A 2 11.60 17.65 11.41
N PHE A 3 10.92 18.25 10.42
CA PHE A 3 9.46 18.45 10.43
C PHE A 3 8.74 17.83 9.22
N ASP A 4 9.47 17.15 8.34
CA ASP A 4 9.01 16.62 7.05
C ASP A 4 8.94 15.08 7.04
N HIS A 5 8.81 14.45 8.21
CA HIS A 5 8.75 12.98 8.36
C HIS A 5 7.68 12.31 7.48
N LEU A 6 6.51 12.94 7.31
CA LEU A 6 5.45 12.41 6.44
C LEU A 6 5.86 12.46 4.96
N ARG A 7 6.52 13.53 4.53
CA ARG A 7 7.05 13.69 3.17
C ARG A 7 8.14 12.66 2.91
N ASP A 8 9.07 12.48 3.84
CA ASP A 8 10.12 11.46 3.74
C ASP A 8 9.54 10.05 3.62
N SER A 9 8.53 9.74 4.43
CA SER A 9 7.87 8.43 4.39
C SER A 9 7.17 8.18 3.06
N TYR A 10 6.46 9.20 2.53
CA TYR A 10 5.87 9.15 1.20
C TYR A 10 6.93 8.90 0.12
N LEU A 11 7.99 9.72 0.07
CA LEU A 11 9.06 9.58 -0.93
C LEU A 11 9.79 8.24 -0.82
N SER A 12 9.99 7.72 0.39
CA SER A 12 10.57 6.41 0.62
C SER A 12 9.71 5.29 0.01
N ARG A 13 8.39 5.31 0.22
CA ARG A 13 7.46 4.33 -0.34
C ARG A 13 7.35 4.47 -1.86
N THR A 14 7.26 5.68 -2.39
CA THR A 14 7.21 5.92 -3.84
C THR A 14 8.48 5.41 -4.53
N ARG A 15 9.67 5.63 -3.93
CA ARG A 15 10.92 5.06 -4.46
C ARG A 15 10.93 3.53 -4.41
N ALA A 16 10.42 2.93 -3.33
CA ALA A 16 10.33 1.47 -3.21
C ALA A 16 9.41 0.85 -4.27
N ALA A 17 8.34 1.54 -4.66
CA ALA A 17 7.40 1.10 -5.70
C ALA A 17 7.87 1.38 -7.14
N ALA A 18 8.88 2.25 -7.34
CA ALA A 18 9.33 2.65 -8.67
C ALA A 18 9.69 1.48 -9.61
N PRO A 19 10.32 0.37 -9.16
CA PRO A 19 10.66 -0.75 -10.05
C PRO A 19 9.44 -1.47 -10.66
N VAL A 20 8.24 -1.32 -10.08
CA VAL A 20 7.02 -2.00 -10.54
C VAL A 20 6.01 -1.05 -11.18
N ALA A 21 6.36 0.24 -11.29
CA ALA A 21 5.49 1.29 -11.81
C ALA A 21 6.07 1.93 -13.08
N ASN A 22 5.19 2.26 -14.02
CA ASN A 22 5.46 3.14 -15.16
C ASN A 22 4.77 4.49 -14.90
N GLY A 23 5.49 5.40 -14.25
CA GLY A 23 4.92 6.66 -13.77
C GLY A 23 3.82 6.40 -12.74
N LYS A 24 2.56 6.70 -13.09
CA LYS A 24 1.38 6.47 -12.23
C LYS A 24 0.69 5.13 -12.49
N PHE A 25 1.12 4.38 -13.52
CA PHE A 25 0.51 3.12 -13.90
C PHE A 25 1.28 1.95 -13.32
N VAL A 26 0.57 0.97 -12.79
CA VAL A 26 1.13 -0.30 -12.32
C VAL A 26 0.38 -1.42 -13.04
N ALA A 27 1.11 -2.36 -13.61
CA ALA A 27 0.51 -3.53 -14.26
C ALA A 27 -0.27 -4.33 -13.21
N ARG A 28 -1.42 -4.91 -13.60
CA ARG A 28 -2.32 -5.62 -12.67
C ARG A 28 -1.59 -6.70 -11.88
N GLU A 29 -0.69 -7.41 -12.54
CA GLU A 29 0.09 -8.52 -12.02
C GLU A 29 1.07 -8.08 -10.92
N ASN A 30 1.44 -6.79 -10.92
CA ASN A 30 2.35 -6.20 -9.95
C ASN A 30 1.66 -5.64 -8.71
N ALA A 31 0.33 -5.77 -8.57
CA ALA A 31 -0.40 -5.18 -7.46
C ALA A 31 0.08 -5.68 -6.09
N LEU A 32 0.35 -6.98 -5.94
CA LEU A 32 0.94 -7.51 -4.70
C LEU A 32 2.34 -6.94 -4.43
N ALA A 33 3.17 -6.82 -5.46
CA ALA A 33 4.51 -6.24 -5.32
C ALA A 33 4.45 -4.76 -4.93
N LEU A 34 3.49 -4.01 -5.48
CA LEU A 34 3.20 -2.63 -5.10
C LEU A 34 2.80 -2.55 -3.62
N LEU A 35 1.83 -3.36 -3.17
CA LEU A 35 1.37 -3.34 -1.78
C LEU A 35 2.51 -3.68 -0.80
N ASN A 36 3.35 -4.68 -1.11
CA ASN A 36 4.54 -5.00 -0.32
C ASN A 36 5.53 -3.82 -0.25
N ALA A 37 5.64 -3.00 -1.29
CA ALA A 37 6.56 -1.88 -1.33
C ALA A 37 6.07 -0.67 -0.53
N ILE A 38 4.75 -0.44 -0.44
CA ILE A 38 4.18 0.81 0.10
C ILE A 38 3.50 0.66 1.46
N VAL A 39 2.90 -0.50 1.75
CA VAL A 39 2.22 -0.76 3.03
C VAL A 39 3.24 -1.22 4.07
N ARG A 40 3.18 -0.64 5.27
CA ARG A 40 4.05 -0.99 6.40
C ARG A 40 3.22 -1.38 7.63
N SER A 41 3.80 -2.18 8.52
CA SER A 41 3.14 -2.50 9.79
C SER A 41 2.74 -1.26 10.57
N GLY A 42 1.56 -1.28 11.18
CA GLY A 42 1.01 -0.14 11.92
C GLY A 42 0.38 0.95 11.05
N ASP A 43 0.41 0.83 9.71
CA ASP A 43 -0.22 1.82 8.84
C ASP A 43 -1.75 1.84 9.06
N ARG A 44 -2.31 3.05 8.95
CA ARG A 44 -3.75 3.25 8.79
C ARG A 44 -4.07 3.13 7.31
N VAL A 45 -4.89 2.15 6.95
CA VAL A 45 -5.21 1.83 5.57
C VAL A 45 -6.70 1.99 5.38
N CYS A 46 -7.07 2.99 4.57
CA CYS A 46 -8.44 3.11 4.09
C CYS A 46 -8.64 2.15 2.91
N ILE A 47 -9.61 1.26 3.00
CA ILE A 47 -10.00 0.42 1.87
C ILE A 47 -11.44 0.75 1.49
N GLU A 48 -11.66 1.14 0.23
CA GLU A 48 -12.99 1.51 -0.24
C GLU A 48 -13.90 0.28 -0.25
N GLY A 49 -14.98 0.36 0.52
CA GLY A 49 -15.98 -0.69 0.62
C GLY A 49 -17.24 -0.13 1.25
N ASP A 50 -18.12 0.46 0.44
CA ASP A 50 -19.47 0.83 0.86
C ASP A 50 -20.50 -0.18 0.30
N ASN A 51 -21.78 0.08 0.55
CA ASN A 51 -22.86 -0.83 0.12
C ASN A 51 -23.03 -0.92 -1.41
N GLN A 52 -22.36 -0.08 -2.19
CA GLN A 52 -22.51 0.02 -3.66
C GLN A 52 -21.20 -0.17 -4.44
N LYS A 53 -20.03 0.11 -3.83
CA LYS A 53 -18.71 0.04 -4.46
C LYS A 53 -17.68 -0.58 -3.51
N GLN A 54 -16.88 -1.49 -4.06
CA GLN A 54 -15.87 -2.25 -3.34
C GLN A 54 -14.56 -2.23 -4.13
N ALA A 55 -13.44 -1.94 -3.46
CA ALA A 55 -12.09 -2.13 -3.99
C ALA A 55 -11.67 -3.60 -3.85
N ASP A 56 -12.50 -4.52 -4.34
CA ASP A 56 -12.37 -5.96 -4.15
C ASP A 56 -11.04 -6.50 -4.68
N PHE A 57 -10.56 -5.96 -5.79
CA PHE A 57 -9.24 -6.28 -6.34
C PHE A 57 -8.13 -6.03 -5.32
N PHE A 58 -8.06 -4.84 -4.73
CA PHE A 58 -7.03 -4.51 -3.77
C PHE A 58 -7.23 -5.24 -2.44
N ALA A 59 -8.47 -5.51 -2.02
CA ALA A 59 -8.73 -6.34 -0.84
C ALA A 59 -8.14 -7.74 -1.00
N ARG A 60 -8.33 -8.37 -2.17
CA ARG A 60 -7.78 -9.69 -2.51
C ARG A 60 -6.26 -9.71 -2.58
N GLU A 61 -5.63 -8.63 -3.03
CA GLU A 61 -4.16 -8.54 -3.04
C GLU A 61 -3.60 -8.24 -1.64
N LEU A 62 -4.30 -7.45 -0.82
CA LEU A 62 -3.88 -7.10 0.54
C LEU A 62 -3.79 -8.34 1.44
N VAL A 63 -4.75 -9.27 1.34
CA VAL A 63 -4.76 -10.52 2.13
C VAL A 63 -3.63 -11.50 1.76
N LYS A 64 -2.89 -11.24 0.67
CA LYS A 64 -1.72 -12.05 0.26
C LYS A 64 -0.41 -11.53 0.86
N LEU A 65 -0.40 -10.38 1.54
CA LEU A 65 0.79 -9.88 2.22
C LEU A 65 1.23 -10.84 3.32
N ASP A 66 2.54 -10.95 3.52
CA ASP A 66 3.12 -11.77 4.58
C ASP A 66 2.84 -11.11 5.96
N PRO A 67 2.03 -11.73 6.84
CA PRO A 67 1.68 -11.14 8.13
C PRO A 67 2.86 -11.05 9.10
N ALA A 68 3.94 -11.81 8.88
CA ALA A 68 5.18 -11.65 9.66
C ALA A 68 5.89 -10.33 9.34
N LYS A 69 5.65 -9.76 8.14
CA LYS A 69 6.27 -8.51 7.67
C LYS A 69 5.35 -7.31 7.76
N VAL A 70 4.05 -7.51 7.50
CA VAL A 70 3.02 -6.47 7.52
C VAL A 70 1.91 -6.88 8.47
N ASN A 71 1.82 -6.21 9.61
CA ASN A 71 0.87 -6.52 10.68
C ASN A 71 0.41 -5.26 11.41
N HIS A 72 -0.60 -5.42 12.27
CA HIS A 72 -1.19 -4.32 13.05
C HIS A 72 -1.70 -3.16 12.18
N LEU A 73 -2.22 -3.47 10.99
CA LEU A 73 -2.89 -2.47 10.15
C LEU A 73 -4.18 -2.02 10.84
N HIS A 74 -4.41 -0.72 10.86
CA HIS A 74 -5.70 -0.16 11.27
C HIS A 74 -6.52 0.07 10.00
N MET A 75 -7.54 -0.76 9.80
CA MET A 75 -8.44 -0.65 8.65
C MET A 75 -9.54 0.37 8.96
N THR A 76 -9.73 1.36 8.07
CA THR A 76 -10.74 2.43 8.21
C THR A 76 -11.62 2.55 6.99
#